data_AF-A0A7X1H610-F1
#
_entry.id   AF-A0A7X1H610-F1
#
_cell.length_a   1.000
_cell.length_b   1.000
_cell.length_c   1.000
_cell.angle_alpha   90.00
_cell.angle_beta   90.00
_cell.angle_gamma   90.00
#
_symmetry.space_group_name_H-M   'P 1'
#
loop_
_entity.id
_entity.type
_entity.pdbx_description
1 polymer ?
#
loop_
_entity_poly.entity_id
_entity_poly.type
_entity_poly.pdbx_seq_one_letter_code
_entity_poly.pdbx_strand_id
1 'polypeptide(L)' 'MVCMDAIHEQDGTYHVMTEICIGCGACTIPCPVGAITLSRKPESEHEEKPPADMHEWKIQRAANRGSAPPVLSPNIAPK' A
#
# COMPACT_ATOMS: atom_id res chain seq x y z
N MET A 1 -9.63 7.76 15.14
CA MET A 1 -8.93 6.88 16.10
C MET A 1 -8.55 5.59 15.37
N VAL A 2 -7.27 5.49 14.99
CA VAL A 2 -6.43 4.33 14.59
C VAL A 2 -6.75 3.32 13.46
N CYS A 3 -7.85 3.39 12.72
CA CYS A 3 -7.92 2.74 11.40
C CYS A 3 -8.35 3.80 10.40
N MET A 4 -7.54 4.05 9.36
CA MET A 4 -7.88 5.00 8.30
C MET A 4 -8.99 4.35 7.45
N ASP A 5 -10.22 4.45 7.94
CA ASP A 5 -11.50 4.00 7.35
C ASP A 5 -11.60 2.53 6.90
N ALA A 6 -10.60 1.68 7.20
CA ALA A 6 -10.55 0.29 6.74
C ALA A 6 -11.37 -0.71 7.56
N ILE A 7 -12.06 -0.30 8.63
CA ILE A 7 -12.90 -1.18 9.47
C ILE A 7 -14.32 -0.61 9.52
N HIS A 8 -15.30 -1.43 9.15
CA HIS A 8 -16.71 -1.08 9.15
C HIS A 8 -17.52 -2.00 10.05
N GLU A 9 -18.49 -1.43 10.75
CA GLU A 9 -19.49 -2.18 11.50
C GLU A 9 -20.66 -2.56 10.57
N GLN A 10 -21.07 -3.82 10.62
CA GLN A 10 -22.25 -4.35 9.96
C GLN A 10 -22.92 -5.37 10.88
N ASP A 11 -24.19 -5.12 11.24
CA ASP A 11 -25.01 -6.02 12.06
C ASP A 11 -24.36 -6.45 13.40
N GLY A 12 -23.64 -5.53 14.06
CA GLY A 12 -22.94 -5.81 15.31
C GLY A 12 -21.63 -6.60 15.15
N THR A 13 -21.17 -6.80 13.92
CA THR A 13 -19.87 -7.38 13.59
C THR A 13 -18.98 -6.37 12.87
N TYR A 14 -17.66 -6.56 12.94
CA TYR A 14 -16.70 -5.66 12.28
C TYR A 14 -15.98 -6.38 11.13
N HIS A 15 -15.93 -5.72 9.98
CA HIS A 15 -15.29 -6.22 8.77
C HIS A 15 -14.12 -5.32 8.34
N VAL A 16 -13.05 -5.95 7.86
CA VAL A 16 -11.89 -5.24 7.31
C VAL A 16 -12.03 -5.15 5.80
N MET A 17 -11.97 -3.93 5.27
CA MET A 17 -11.89 -3.65 3.84
C MET A 17 -10.46 -3.83 3.36
N THR A 18 -10.13 -5.04 2.87
CA THR A 18 -8.77 -5.44 2.48
C THR A 18 -8.16 -4.58 1.36
N GLU A 19 -9.01 -3.99 0.53
CA GLU A 19 -8.67 -3.13 -0.61
C GLU A 19 -8.06 -1.79 -0.19
N ILE A 20 -8.41 -1.28 1.00
CA ILE A 20 -7.83 -0.05 1.57
C ILE A 20 -7.01 -0.32 2.83
N CYS A 21 -7.02 -1.55 3.35
CA CYS A 21 -6.20 -1.97 4.47
C CYS A 21 -4.72 -1.91 4.09
N ILE A 22 -3.99 -0.97 4.71
CA ILE A 22 -2.54 -0.82 4.50
C ILE A 22 -1.68 -1.74 5.36
N GLY A 23 -2.29 -2.62 6.17
CA GLY A 23 -1.57 -3.57 7.02
C GLY A 23 -0.81 -2.94 8.19
N CYS A 24 -1.29 -1.83 8.77
CA CYS A 24 -0.61 -1.18 9.90
C CYS A 24 -0.69 -1.99 11.22
N GLY A 25 -1.63 -2.92 11.33
CA GLY A 25 -1.79 -3.79 12.50
C GLY A 25 -2.39 -3.12 13.75
N ALA A 26 -2.74 -1.83 13.69
CA ALA A 26 -3.24 -1.08 14.85
C ALA A 26 -4.53 -1.65 15.46
N CYS A 27 -5.35 -2.35 14.67
CA CYS A 27 -6.58 -3.01 15.11
C CYS A 27 -6.36 -4.33 15.87
N THR A 28 -5.20 -4.97 15.69
CA THR A 28 -4.90 -6.27 16.33
C THR A 28 -4.66 -6.15 17.83
N ILE A 29 -4.11 -5.02 18.27
CA ILE A 29 -3.75 -4.75 19.68
C ILE A 29 -4.99 -4.53 20.57
N PRO A 30 -5.95 -3.63 20.22
CA PRO A 30 -7.07 -3.32 21.11
C PRO A 30 -8.16 -4.38 21.12
N CYS A 31 -8.15 -5.36 20.22
CA CYS A 31 -9.21 -6.36 20.12
C CYS A 31 -9.15 -7.34 21.31
N PRO A 32 -10.08 -7.26 22.28
CA PRO A 32 -9.99 -8.04 23.53
C PRO A 32 -10.21 -9.54 23.30
N VAL A 33 -10.90 -9.89 22.21
CA VAL A 33 -11.26 -11.26 21.84
C VAL A 33 -10.33 -11.86 20.79
N GLY A 34 -9.37 -11.09 20.29
CA GLY A 34 -8.44 -11.57 19.25
C GLY A 34 -9.12 -11.94 17.92
N ALA A 35 -10.23 -11.29 17.57
CA ALA A 35 -11.02 -11.60 16.37
C ALA A 35 -10.30 -11.26 15.05
N ILE A 36 -9.19 -10.53 15.10
CA ILE A 36 -8.44 -10.04 13.94
C ILE A 36 -6.95 -10.31 14.10
N THR A 37 -6.31 -10.76 13.02
CA THR A 37 -4.87 -10.99 12.95
C THR A 37 -4.31 -10.37 11.67
N LEU A 38 -2.99 -10.09 11.67
CA LEU A 38 -2.28 -9.56 10.51
C LEU A 38 -1.26 -10.61 10.05
N SER A 39 -1.33 -10.98 8.77
CA SER A 39 -0.41 -11.93 8.15
C SER A 39 0.38 -11.25 7.04
N ARG A 40 1.63 -11.68 6.84
CA ARG A 40 2.45 -11.22 5.72
C ARG A 40 1.89 -11.78 4.41
N LYS A 41 1.87 -10.96 3.36
CA LYS A 41 1.58 -11.44 2.01
C LYS A 41 2.62 -12.46 1.56
N PRO A 42 2.24 -13.43 0.72
CA PRO A 42 3.19 -14.40 0.17
C PRO A 42 4.18 -13.69 -0.76
N GLU A 43 5.40 -14.25 -0.85
CA GLU A 43 6.48 -13.67 -1.66
C GLU A 43 6.10 -13.53 -3.14
N SER A 44 5.20 -14.38 -3.65
CA SER A 44 4.69 -14.29 -5.02
C SER A 44 3.92 -13.00 -5.32
N GLU A 45 3.33 -12.35 -4.31
CA GLU A 45 2.64 -11.07 -4.46
C GLU A 45 3.59 -9.87 -4.33
N HIS A 46 4.86 -10.09 -3.98
CA HIS A 46 5.88 -9.05 -3.92
C HIS A 46 6.53 -8.82 -5.30
N GLU A 47 5.71 -8.66 -6.34
CA GLU A 47 6.17 -8.61 -7.73
C GLU A 47 6.96 -7.32 -8.06
N GLU A 48 6.67 -6.22 -7.38
CA GLU A 48 7.40 -4.96 -7.57
C GLU A 48 8.68 -4.96 -6.76
N LYS A 49 9.80 -5.24 -7.46
CA LYS A 49 11.13 -5.07 -6.89
C LYS A 49 11.32 -3.62 -6.44
N PRO A 50 11.87 -3.38 -5.24
CA PRO A 50 12.36 -2.07 -4.88
C PRO A 50 13.32 -1.57 -5.97
N PRO A 51 13.35 -0.26 -6.25
CA PRO A 51 14.33 0.34 -7.15
C PRO A 51 15.74 -0.13 -6.80
N ALA A 52 16.56 -0.36 -7.81
CA ALA A 52 17.94 -0.83 -7.60
C ALA A 52 18.76 0.20 -6.82
N ASP A 53 18.42 1.49 -6.95
CA ASP A 53 19.08 2.58 -6.26
C ASP A 53 18.16 3.80 -5.97
N MET A 54 18.75 4.78 -5.28
CA MET A 54 18.09 6.02 -4.89
C MET A 54 17.76 6.95 -6.07
N HIS A 55 18.47 6.85 -7.19
CA HIS A 55 18.21 7.65 -8.38
C HIS A 55 16.96 7.12 -9.11
N GLU A 56 16.89 5.81 -9.30
CA GLU A 56 15.72 5.13 -9.86
C GLU A 56 14.48 5.35 -8.97
N TRP A 57 14.62 5.24 -7.64
CA TRP A 57 13.53 5.51 -6.70
C TRP A 57 13.00 6.95 -6.81
N LYS A 58 13.89 7.94 -6.96
CA LYS A 58 13.50 9.35 -7.13
C LYS A 58 12.70 9.56 -8.41
N ILE A 59 13.12 8.93 -9.51
CA ILE A 59 12.42 9.02 -10.81
C ILE A 59 11.04 8.36 -10.71
N GLN A 60 10.97 7.13 -10.20
CA GLN A 60 9.71 6.39 -10.08
C GLN A 60 8.71 7.09 -9.14
N ARG A 61 9.18 7.63 -8.01
CA ARG A 61 8.35 8.39 -7.07
C ARG A 61 7.80 9.68 -7.68
N ALA A 62 8.59 10.36 -8.52
CA ALA A 62 8.14 11.57 -9.21
C ALA A 62 7.04 11.24 -10.25
N ALA A 63 7.22 10.15 -11.01
CA ALA A 63 6.22 9.65 -11.94
C ALA A 63 4.89 9.28 -11.24
N ASN A 64 4.96 8.55 -10.11
CA ASN A 64 3.78 8.07 -9.39
C ASN A 64 2.99 9.19 -8.67
N ARG A 65 3.58 10.37 -8.48
CA ARG A 65 2.94 11.50 -7.78
C ARG A 65 2.34 12.54 -8.70
N GLY A 66 2.40 12.33 -10.03
CA GLY A 66 1.92 13.29 -11.02
C GLY A 66 2.72 14.61 -11.06
N SER A 67 3.79 14.73 -10.27
CA SER A 67 4.73 15.84 -10.34
C SER A 67 5.89 15.43 -11.25
N ALA A 68 5.72 15.60 -12.55
CA ALA A 68 6.76 15.25 -13.52
C ALA A 68 8.07 16.00 -13.19
N PRO A 69 9.23 15.31 -13.18
CA PRO A 69 10.52 15.99 -13.17
C PRO A 69 10.77 16.62 -14.55
N PRO A 70 11.28 17.86 -14.64
CA PRO A 70 11.36 18.61 -15.90
C PRO A 70 12.57 18.21 -16.77
N VAL A 71 12.96 16.93 -16.81
CA VAL A 71 14.06 16.47 -17.68
C VAL A 71 13.95 14.97 -17.94
N LEU A 72 13.41 14.60 -19.10
CA LEU A 72 13.90 13.54 -20.00
C LEU A 72 12.83 13.25 -21.08
N SER A 73 12.88 14.02 -22.16
CA SER A 73 12.56 13.48 -23.48
C SER A 73 13.67 13.93 -24.40
N PRO A 74 14.29 12.99 -25.14
CA PRO A 74 13.78 12.80 -26.49
C PRO A 74 13.79 11.32 -26.91
N ASN A 75 12.65 10.84 -27.41
CA ASN A 75 12.50 9.60 -28.20
C ASN A 75 12.83 8.26 -27.52
N ILE A 76 11.77 7.56 -27.10
CA ILE A 76 11.38 6.24 -27.64
C ILE A 76 9.88 6.09 -27.35
N ALA A 77 9.08 6.13 -28.42
CA ALA A 77 7.67 5.78 -28.39
C ALA A 77 7.54 4.23 -28.30
N PRO A 78 6.63 3.67 -27.49
CA PRO A 78 6.11 2.34 -27.79
C PRO A 78 5.09 2.46 -28.94
N LYS A 79 5.22 1.57 -29.94
CA LYS A 79 4.44 1.53 -31.19
C LYS A 79 2.93 1.73 -31.01
#